data_AF-A0A3N5L6Q8-F1
#
_entry.id   AF-A0A3N5L6Q8-F1
#
_cell.length_a   1.000
_cell.length_b   1.000
_cell.length_c   1.000
_cell.angle_alpha   90.00
_cell.angle_beta   90.00
_cell.angle_gamma   90.00
#
_symmetry.space_group_name_H-M   'P 1'
#
loop_
_entity.id
_entity.type
_entity.pdbx_description
1 polymer ?
#
loop_
_entity_poly.entity_id
_entity_poly.type
_entity_poly.pdbx_seq_one_letter_code
_entity_poly.pdbx_strand_id
1 'polypeptide(L)'
;MGQGTILSTDHQAIQKRKIKTPDGLHRSQLERAIQQAASALLGLQHPDGYWCFELEADCTIPAEYILMMHYMAAVDDQLERKLATYLRGRQGEDGGWPLYYRGPAEISCSVKAYYAMKLAGDDPDLPHMTKARQTILRLGGASRANVFTRIMLAIFDQVPWRAVPFLPVECMLLPRWFPFHLSKVSYWSRTVMVPLFVLYTFKARAQNPKQVSIQELFITDPWLETNYFPVHSALNRALLMLDRLGLRLYPWIPRGLRRRAIKKAEAWILERLNGEGGLGAIFPAMVNAYEALGLLGYPVDHPLRATQRRAIDDLLVVKEQSAYCQPCVSPVWDTARGCIALQQVANER
;
A
#
# COMPACT_ATOMS: atom_id res chain seq x y z
N MET A 1 -39.75 -23.47 32.28
CA MET A 1 -38.58 -24.07 32.96
C MET A 1 -37.38 -23.94 32.02
N GLY A 2 -36.26 -23.41 32.53
CA GLY A 2 -34.97 -23.18 31.84
C GLY A 2 -34.94 -21.93 30.95
N GLN A 3 -34.70 -20.70 31.42
CA GLN A 3 -33.42 -20.10 31.88
C GLN A 3 -32.21 -20.39 30.98
N GLY A 4 -31.70 -19.33 30.32
CA GLY A 4 -30.55 -19.37 29.42
C GLY A 4 -30.13 -17.97 28.95
N THR A 5 -29.71 -17.16 29.92
CA THR A 5 -28.67 -16.11 29.87
C THR A 5 -28.52 -15.28 28.58
N ILE A 6 -29.12 -14.09 28.59
CA ILE A 6 -28.73 -12.97 27.72
C ILE A 6 -27.35 -12.51 28.21
N LEU A 7 -26.33 -12.63 27.34
CA LEU A 7 -25.00 -12.08 27.56
C LEU A 7 -25.12 -10.56 27.75
N SER A 8 -25.01 -10.14 29.01
CA SER A 8 -24.75 -8.76 29.40
C SER A 8 -23.51 -8.27 28.68
N THR A 9 -23.68 -7.31 27.78
CA THR A 9 -22.59 -6.53 27.21
C THR A 9 -22.01 -5.66 28.32
N ASP A 10 -21.00 -6.18 29.01
CA ASP A 10 -20.11 -5.38 29.83
C ASP A 10 -19.36 -4.41 28.91
N HIS A 11 -19.95 -3.24 28.72
CA HIS A 11 -19.19 -2.04 28.38
C HIS A 11 -18.25 -1.76 29.56
N GLN A 12 -17.08 -2.41 29.56
CA GLN A 12 -15.95 -1.93 30.34
C GLN A 12 -15.66 -0.51 29.86
N ALA A 13 -16.22 0.45 30.58
CA ALA A 13 -15.85 1.84 30.48
C ALA A 13 -14.33 1.90 30.53
N ILE A 14 -13.72 2.42 29.48
CA ILE A 14 -12.31 2.79 29.49
C ILE A 14 -12.15 3.77 30.64
N GLN A 15 -11.75 3.28 31.81
CA GLN A 15 -11.37 4.11 32.92
C GLN A 15 -10.25 4.98 32.39
N LYS A 16 -10.53 6.28 32.21
CA LYS A 16 -9.49 7.30 32.06
C LYS A 16 -8.56 7.10 33.25
N ARG A 17 -7.44 6.43 33.02
CA ARG A 17 -6.36 6.31 34.01
C ARG A 17 -6.00 7.75 34.30
N LYS A 18 -6.44 8.30 35.44
CA LYS A 18 -5.94 9.56 35.94
C LYS A 18 -4.44 9.35 36.06
N ILE A 19 -3.68 9.90 35.13
CA ILE A 19 -2.24 10.02 35.27
C ILE A 19 -2.11 10.84 36.55
N LYS A 20 -1.73 10.18 37.65
CA LYS A 20 -1.34 10.89 38.86
C LYS A 20 -0.13 11.72 38.43
N THR A 21 -0.31 13.03 38.33
CA THR A 21 0.82 13.96 38.26
C THR A 21 1.70 13.59 39.46
N PRO A 22 2.95 13.17 39.26
CA PRO A 22 3.83 12.88 40.39
C PRO A 22 3.84 14.10 41.30
N ASP A 23 3.55 13.92 42.59
CA ASP A 23 3.82 14.95 43.59
C ASP A 23 5.32 15.26 43.50
N GLY A 24 5.67 16.47 43.06
CA GLY A 24 7.07 16.92 43.00
C GLY A 24 7.71 17.08 41.61
N LEU A 25 6.96 17.21 40.50
CA LEU A 25 7.55 17.78 39.28
C LEU A 25 7.91 19.25 39.53
N HIS A 26 9.14 19.49 39.96
CA HIS A 26 9.66 20.84 40.14
C HIS A 26 9.67 21.55 38.80
N ARG A 27 9.12 22.77 38.73
CA ARG A 27 9.08 23.62 37.52
C ARG A 27 10.43 23.67 36.80
N SER A 28 11.53 23.72 37.54
CA SER A 28 12.90 23.72 37.00
C SER A 28 13.31 22.42 36.31
N GLN A 29 12.78 21.26 36.72
CA GLN A 29 12.99 19.99 36.02
C GLN A 29 12.22 19.98 34.69
N LEU A 30 10.99 20.48 34.69
CA LEU A 30 10.18 20.61 33.48
C LEU A 30 10.83 21.56 32.47
N GLU A 31 11.23 22.76 32.90
CA GLU A 31 11.91 23.75 32.04
C GLU A 31 13.21 23.17 31.45
N ARG A 32 14.01 22.45 32.25
CA ARG A 32 15.21 21.76 31.74
C ARG A 32 14.87 20.71 30.68
N ALA A 33 13.83 19.90 30.90
CA ALA A 33 13.41 18.89 29.94
C ALA A 33 12.93 19.52 28.62
N ILE A 34 12.15 20.61 28.68
CA ILE A 34 11.72 21.37 27.50
C ILE A 34 12.94 21.91 26.74
N GLN A 35 13.92 22.49 27.45
CA GLN A 35 15.10 23.05 26.79
C GLN A 35 15.99 21.99 26.15
N GLN A 36 16.12 20.83 26.79
CA GLN A 36 16.81 19.67 26.23
C GLN A 36 16.11 19.16 24.97
N ALA A 37 14.77 19.03 25.00
CA ALA A 37 13.99 18.60 23.84
C ALA A 37 14.09 19.59 22.67
N ALA A 38 14.00 20.90 22.95
CA ALA A 38 14.16 21.94 21.93
C ALA A 38 15.56 21.91 21.30
N SER A 39 16.60 21.77 22.12
CA SER A 39 17.99 21.67 21.64
C SER A 39 18.22 20.40 20.82
N ALA A 40 17.64 19.27 21.24
CA ALA A 40 17.70 18.02 20.50
C ALA A 40 16.99 18.14 19.14
N LEU A 41 15.79 18.74 19.10
CA LEU A 41 15.07 18.98 17.85
C LEU A 41 15.87 19.89 16.91
N LEU A 42 16.42 21.00 17.41
CA LEU A 42 17.30 21.88 16.63
C LEU A 42 18.54 21.15 16.10
N GLY A 43 19.13 20.26 16.91
CA GLY A 43 20.26 19.43 16.50
C GLY A 43 19.94 18.42 15.39
N LEU A 44 18.65 18.13 15.14
CA LEU A 44 18.18 17.25 14.07
C LEU A 44 17.76 18.02 12.80
N GLN A 45 17.91 19.34 12.77
CA GLN A 45 17.57 20.15 11.60
C GLN A 45 18.52 19.82 10.43
N HIS A 46 17.96 19.66 9.24
CA HIS A 46 18.74 19.56 8.02
C HIS A 46 19.51 20.87 7.78
N PRO A 47 20.73 20.85 7.20
CA PRO A 47 21.48 22.07 6.88
C PRO A 47 20.71 23.09 6.03
N ASP A 48 19.80 22.64 5.18
CA ASP A 48 18.92 23.50 4.37
C ASP A 48 17.72 24.07 5.15
N GLY A 49 17.64 23.82 6.46
CA GLY A 49 16.69 24.44 7.37
C GLY A 49 15.38 23.67 7.59
N TYR A 50 15.16 22.52 6.95
CA TYR A 50 13.97 21.70 7.14
C TYR A 50 14.20 20.53 8.12
N TRP A 51 13.11 19.92 8.58
CA TRP A 51 13.12 18.59 9.21
C TRP A 51 12.41 17.62 8.30
N CYS A 52 12.90 16.39 8.21
CA CYS A 52 12.23 15.30 7.55
C CYS A 52 12.61 14.00 8.27
N PHE A 53 11.65 13.36 8.90
CA PHE A 53 11.88 12.10 9.60
C PHE A 53 11.45 10.91 8.76
N GLU A 54 12.01 9.74 9.08
CA GLU A 54 11.63 8.46 8.47
C GLU A 54 10.13 8.21 8.68
N LEU A 55 9.36 8.10 7.60
CA LEU A 55 7.93 7.79 7.61
C LEU A 55 7.70 6.29 7.42
N GLU A 56 7.62 5.56 8.53
CA GLU A 56 7.32 4.13 8.52
C GLU A 56 5.80 3.88 8.49
N ALA A 57 5.36 2.93 7.66
CA ALA A 57 3.98 2.43 7.63
C ALA A 57 3.95 0.94 8.03
N ASP A 58 3.51 0.08 7.12
CA ASP A 58 3.51 -1.37 7.28
C ASP A 58 4.48 -2.04 6.27
N CYS A 59 4.53 -3.37 6.27
CA CYS A 59 5.42 -4.13 5.39
C CYS A 59 4.91 -4.25 3.94
N THR A 60 3.73 -3.71 3.60
CA THR A 60 3.19 -3.78 2.24
C THR A 60 4.02 -2.98 1.25
N ILE A 61 4.50 -1.79 1.62
CA ILE A 61 5.27 -0.92 0.74
C ILE A 61 6.64 -1.53 0.40
N PRO A 62 7.46 -1.98 1.38
CA PRO A 62 8.71 -2.69 1.07
C PRO A 62 8.49 -4.00 0.28
N ALA A 63 7.41 -4.74 0.57
CA ALA A 63 7.06 -5.94 -0.18
C ALA A 63 6.68 -5.63 -1.64
N GLU A 64 5.88 -4.59 -1.87
CA GLU A 64 5.51 -4.13 -3.20
C GLU A 64 6.70 -3.59 -3.99
N TYR A 65 7.73 -3.05 -3.32
CA TYR A 65 8.97 -2.68 -4.00
C TYR A 65 9.68 -3.91 -4.59
N ILE A 66 9.78 -5.02 -3.84
CA ILE A 66 10.29 -6.30 -4.37
C ILE A 66 9.42 -6.77 -5.53
N LEU A 67 8.09 -6.76 -5.37
CA LEU A 67 7.16 -7.16 -6.44
C LEU A 67 7.34 -6.29 -7.70
N MET A 68 7.51 -4.97 -7.58
CA MET A 68 7.77 -4.09 -8.72
C MET A 68 9.05 -4.49 -9.48
N MET A 69 10.14 -4.81 -8.76
CA MET A 69 11.39 -5.27 -9.39
C MET A 69 11.17 -6.55 -10.21
N HIS A 70 10.39 -7.51 -9.68
CA HIS A 70 10.05 -8.76 -10.37
C HIS A 70 9.04 -8.59 -11.50
N TYR A 71 8.09 -7.65 -11.38
CA TYR A 71 7.17 -7.29 -12.45
C TYR A 71 7.95 -6.87 -13.71
N MET A 72 9.02 -6.10 -13.52
CA MET A 72 9.86 -5.55 -14.57
C MET A 72 11.02 -6.45 -15.02
N ALA A 73 11.28 -7.56 -14.32
CA ALA A 73 12.54 -8.31 -14.43
C ALA A 73 13.80 -7.43 -14.29
N ALA A 74 13.73 -6.43 -13.41
CA ALA A 74 14.83 -5.50 -13.11
C ALA A 74 15.16 -5.59 -11.61
N VAL A 75 15.67 -6.74 -11.20
CA VAL A 75 15.96 -7.08 -9.80
C VAL A 75 17.37 -6.63 -9.43
N ASP A 76 17.48 -5.82 -8.39
CA ASP A 76 18.73 -5.57 -7.68
C ASP A 76 18.83 -6.56 -6.52
N ASP A 77 19.67 -7.58 -6.67
CA ASP A 77 19.81 -8.66 -5.69
C ASP A 77 20.28 -8.15 -4.31
N GLN A 78 21.10 -7.10 -4.27
CA GLN A 78 21.61 -6.56 -3.00
C GLN A 78 20.50 -5.82 -2.27
N LEU A 79 19.75 -4.98 -2.97
CA LEU A 79 18.61 -4.26 -2.42
C LEU A 79 17.48 -5.23 -2.02
N GLU A 80 17.18 -6.22 -2.86
CA GLU A 80 16.20 -7.28 -2.58
C GLU A 80 16.52 -8.01 -1.28
N ARG A 81 17.78 -8.42 -1.08
CA ARG A 81 18.21 -9.07 0.18
C ARG A 81 17.98 -8.17 1.39
N LYS A 82 18.29 -6.88 1.29
CA LYS A 82 18.10 -5.90 2.37
C LYS A 82 16.61 -5.67 2.70
N LEU A 83 15.76 -5.58 1.67
CA LEU A 83 14.31 -5.49 1.82
C LEU A 83 13.73 -6.77 2.44
N ALA A 84 14.18 -7.95 2.00
CA ALA A 84 13.78 -9.22 2.58
C ALA A 84 14.20 -9.35 4.06
N THR A 85 15.41 -8.90 4.41
CA THR A 85 15.85 -8.82 5.82
C THR A 85 14.93 -7.92 6.65
N TYR A 86 14.51 -6.78 6.13
CA TYR A 86 13.54 -5.91 6.79
C TYR A 86 12.18 -6.60 7.02
N LEU A 87 11.68 -7.31 6.00
CA LEU A 87 10.41 -8.05 6.09
C LEU A 87 10.48 -9.16 7.15
N ARG A 88 11.55 -9.98 7.15
CA ARG A 88 11.75 -11.04 8.14
C ARG A 88 11.81 -10.49 9.57
N GLY A 89 12.51 -9.37 9.76
CA GLY A 89 12.63 -8.72 11.07
C GLY A 89 11.32 -8.13 11.63
N ARG A 90 10.26 -8.04 10.82
CA ARG A 90 8.95 -7.49 11.22
C ARG A 90 7.83 -8.52 11.24
N GLN A 91 8.14 -9.79 11.02
CA GLN A 91 7.17 -10.86 11.20
C GLN A 91 6.70 -10.89 12.67
N GLY A 92 5.39 -10.90 12.87
CA GLY A 92 4.79 -10.99 14.20
C GLY A 92 4.97 -12.37 14.84
N GLU A 93 4.72 -12.45 16.14
CA GLU A 93 4.74 -13.72 16.88
C GLU A 93 3.66 -14.70 16.41
N ASP A 94 2.60 -14.22 15.77
CA ASP A 94 1.59 -15.06 15.11
C ASP A 94 2.03 -15.51 13.71
N GLY A 95 3.20 -15.09 13.22
CA GLY A 95 3.75 -15.45 11.92
C GLY A 95 3.26 -14.60 10.75
N GLY A 96 2.31 -13.69 10.95
CA GLY A 96 1.88 -12.75 9.92
C GLY A 96 2.54 -11.39 10.06
N TRP A 97 2.02 -10.41 9.30
CA TRP A 97 2.45 -9.02 9.36
C TRP A 97 1.26 -8.11 9.67
N PRO A 98 1.39 -7.17 10.62
CA PRO A 98 0.34 -6.24 10.96
C PRO A 98 0.35 -4.98 10.07
N LEU A 99 -0.73 -4.20 10.14
CA LEU A 99 -0.81 -2.86 9.52
C LEU A 99 -0.23 -1.74 10.40
N TYR A 100 0.05 -2.02 11.67
CA TYR A 100 0.62 -1.06 12.61
C TYR A 100 1.47 -1.78 13.65
N TYR A 101 2.33 -1.03 14.34
CA TYR A 101 3.27 -1.58 15.32
C TYR A 101 2.55 -2.43 16.39
N ARG A 102 2.98 -3.70 16.53
CA ARG A 102 2.40 -4.69 17.46
C ARG A 102 0.90 -4.95 17.27
N GLY A 103 0.37 -4.71 16.08
CA GLY A 103 -0.97 -5.15 15.70
C GLY A 103 -1.05 -6.67 15.46
N PRO A 104 -2.26 -7.21 15.27
CA PRO A 104 -2.45 -8.60 14.82
C PRO A 104 -2.05 -8.75 13.35
N ALA A 105 -1.73 -9.97 12.90
CA ALA A 105 -1.56 -10.27 11.49
C ALA A 105 -2.78 -9.85 10.67
N GLU A 106 -2.53 -9.14 9.57
CA GLU A 106 -3.55 -8.80 8.57
C GLU A 106 -3.29 -9.57 7.28
N ILE A 107 -4.37 -10.08 6.67
CA ILE A 107 -4.29 -11.03 5.54
C ILE A 107 -3.57 -10.43 4.33
N SER A 108 -3.87 -9.18 3.97
CA SER A 108 -3.33 -8.50 2.79
C SER A 108 -1.84 -8.19 2.98
N CYS A 109 -1.46 -7.70 4.15
CA CYS A 109 -0.08 -7.45 4.54
C CYS A 109 0.74 -8.74 4.53
N SER A 110 0.20 -9.80 5.14
CA SER A 110 0.88 -11.09 5.25
C SER A 110 1.09 -11.76 3.90
N VAL A 111 0.10 -11.73 3.00
CA VAL A 111 0.21 -12.28 1.63
C VAL A 111 1.29 -11.54 0.83
N LYS A 112 1.31 -10.20 0.87
CA LYS A 112 2.33 -9.40 0.18
C LYS A 112 3.73 -9.70 0.71
N ALA A 113 3.90 -9.70 2.03
CA ALA A 113 5.19 -9.99 2.66
C ALA A 113 5.68 -11.41 2.35
N TYR A 114 4.81 -12.42 2.46
CA TYR A 114 5.14 -13.79 2.09
C TYR A 114 5.58 -13.90 0.63
N TYR A 115 4.81 -13.31 -0.29
CA TYR A 115 5.13 -13.41 -1.71
C TYR A 115 6.46 -12.71 -2.03
N ALA A 116 6.69 -11.52 -1.48
CA ALA A 116 7.93 -10.79 -1.64
C ALA A 116 9.16 -11.57 -1.12
N MET A 117 9.06 -12.21 0.06
CA MET A 117 10.13 -13.07 0.57
C MET A 117 10.36 -14.30 -0.31
N LYS A 118 9.30 -14.93 -0.83
CA LYS A 118 9.44 -16.07 -1.75
C LYS A 118 10.11 -15.65 -3.07
N LEU A 119 9.78 -14.47 -3.60
CA LEU A 119 10.45 -13.87 -4.76
C LEU A 119 11.95 -13.59 -4.51
N ALA A 120 12.26 -13.17 -3.28
CA ALA A 120 13.63 -12.97 -2.79
C ALA A 120 14.41 -14.28 -2.54
N GLY A 121 13.76 -15.44 -2.69
CA GLY A 121 14.39 -16.75 -2.62
C GLY A 121 14.17 -17.52 -1.33
N ASP A 122 13.27 -17.07 -0.44
CA ASP A 122 12.94 -17.84 0.76
C ASP A 122 12.20 -19.12 0.40
N ASP A 123 12.75 -20.25 0.87
CA ASP A 123 12.13 -21.55 0.71
C ASP A 123 10.82 -21.62 1.54
N PRO A 124 9.68 -22.03 0.93
CA PRO A 124 8.37 -22.06 1.59
C PRO A 124 8.32 -22.97 2.83
N ASP A 125 9.27 -23.90 2.98
CA ASP A 125 9.35 -24.83 4.10
C ASP A 125 10.28 -24.35 5.23
N LEU A 126 10.95 -23.20 5.08
CA LEU A 126 11.64 -22.54 6.20
C LEU A 126 10.66 -22.24 7.35
N PRO A 127 11.12 -22.25 8.62
CA PRO A 127 10.24 -22.09 9.78
C PRO A 127 9.37 -20.82 9.73
N HIS A 128 9.95 -19.68 9.33
CA HIS A 128 9.22 -18.41 9.23
C HIS A 128 8.20 -18.39 8.10
N MET A 129 8.51 -19.01 6.95
CA MET A 129 7.61 -19.16 5.81
C MET A 129 6.45 -20.11 6.15
N THR A 130 6.73 -21.26 6.76
CA THR A 130 5.69 -22.20 7.18
C THR A 130 4.71 -21.55 8.16
N LYS A 131 5.21 -20.78 9.13
CA LYS A 131 4.37 -20.06 10.09
C LYS A 131 3.51 -18.99 9.42
N ALA A 132 4.07 -18.24 8.48
CA ALA A 132 3.34 -17.27 7.68
C ALA A 132 2.23 -17.92 6.85
N ARG A 133 2.54 -19.02 6.15
CA ARG A 133 1.57 -19.81 5.37
C ARG A 133 0.42 -20.29 6.26
N GLN A 134 0.72 -20.86 7.42
CA GLN A 134 -0.31 -21.32 8.38
C GLN A 134 -1.22 -20.17 8.84
N THR A 135 -0.65 -19.01 9.16
CA THR A 135 -1.45 -17.85 9.57
C THR A 135 -2.29 -17.27 8.44
N ILE A 136 -1.75 -17.20 7.21
CA ILE A 136 -2.51 -16.78 6.03
C ILE A 136 -3.69 -17.72 5.78
N LEU A 137 -3.49 -19.03 5.84
CA LEU A 137 -4.56 -20.02 5.69
C LEU A 137 -5.59 -19.91 6.82
N ARG A 138 -5.16 -19.70 8.08
CA ARG A 138 -6.07 -19.48 9.22
C ARG A 138 -6.92 -18.22 9.06
N LEU A 139 -6.39 -17.18 8.41
CA LEU A 139 -7.10 -15.95 8.07
C LEU A 139 -8.00 -16.08 6.83
N GLY A 140 -8.17 -17.30 6.29
CA GLY A 140 -9.05 -17.60 5.17
C GLY A 140 -8.34 -17.68 3.80
N GLY A 141 -7.01 -17.57 3.77
CA GLY A 141 -6.20 -17.69 2.57
C GLY A 141 -6.16 -16.42 1.71
N ALA A 142 -5.28 -16.43 0.71
CA ALA A 142 -5.02 -15.27 -0.14
C ALA A 142 -6.24 -14.78 -0.94
N SER A 143 -7.26 -15.62 -1.15
CA SER A 143 -8.52 -15.21 -1.79
C SER A 143 -9.32 -14.18 -0.98
N ARG A 144 -9.05 -14.08 0.33
CA ARG A 144 -9.70 -13.14 1.27
C ARG A 144 -8.98 -11.80 1.39
N ALA A 145 -7.85 -11.62 0.70
CA ALA A 145 -7.13 -10.36 0.71
C ALA A 145 -7.94 -9.21 0.09
N ASN A 146 -7.56 -7.98 0.47
CA ASN A 146 -8.20 -6.78 -0.06
C ASN A 146 -8.00 -6.62 -1.59
N VAL A 147 -8.73 -5.66 -2.18
CA VAL A 147 -8.72 -5.45 -3.64
C VAL A 147 -7.33 -5.15 -4.20
N PHE A 148 -6.52 -4.34 -3.52
CA PHE A 148 -5.18 -3.98 -4.00
C PHE A 148 -4.26 -5.20 -4.05
N THR A 149 -4.34 -6.07 -3.04
CA THR A 149 -3.60 -7.34 -3.03
C THR A 149 -4.09 -8.26 -4.14
N ARG A 150 -5.40 -8.38 -4.36
CA ARG A 150 -5.94 -9.18 -5.46
C ARG A 150 -5.57 -8.64 -6.85
N ILE A 151 -5.44 -7.32 -7.01
CA ILE A 151 -4.91 -6.71 -8.22
C ILE A 151 -3.46 -7.15 -8.43
N MET A 152 -2.61 -7.02 -7.40
CA MET A 152 -1.22 -7.48 -7.47
C MET A 152 -1.14 -8.98 -7.82
N LEU A 153 -1.95 -9.82 -7.17
CA LEU A 153 -2.00 -11.25 -7.47
C LEU A 153 -2.48 -11.54 -8.90
N ALA A 154 -3.43 -10.77 -9.44
CA ALA A 154 -3.89 -10.94 -10.82
C ALA A 154 -2.82 -10.52 -11.83
N ILE A 155 -2.05 -9.47 -11.52
CA ILE A 155 -0.90 -9.03 -12.32
C ILE A 155 0.18 -10.12 -12.37
N PHE A 156 0.39 -10.82 -11.26
CA PHE A 156 1.30 -11.95 -11.15
C PHE A 156 0.70 -13.31 -11.55
N ASP A 157 -0.48 -13.31 -12.18
CA ASP A 157 -1.16 -14.53 -12.67
C ASP A 157 -1.42 -15.59 -11.59
N GLN A 158 -1.55 -15.16 -10.32
CA GLN A 158 -1.84 -16.02 -9.17
C GLN A 158 -3.35 -16.18 -8.93
N VAL A 159 -4.16 -15.26 -9.45
CA VAL A 159 -5.63 -15.32 -9.42
C VAL A 159 -6.19 -14.84 -10.78
N PRO A 160 -7.39 -15.30 -11.19
CA PRO A 160 -8.05 -14.76 -12.37
C PRO A 160 -8.38 -13.27 -12.20
N TRP A 161 -8.38 -12.51 -13.30
CA TRP A 161 -8.85 -11.11 -13.31
C TRP A 161 -10.30 -10.92 -12.85
N ARG A 162 -11.12 -11.98 -12.80
CA ARG A 162 -12.47 -11.94 -12.19
C ARG A 162 -12.43 -11.79 -10.66
N ALA A 163 -11.28 -12.01 -10.03
CA ALA A 163 -11.03 -11.74 -8.62
C ALA A 163 -10.84 -10.25 -8.33
N VAL A 164 -10.77 -9.39 -9.36
CA VAL A 164 -10.60 -7.94 -9.24
C VAL A 164 -11.91 -7.26 -9.65
N PRO A 165 -12.37 -6.20 -8.92
CA PRO A 165 -13.53 -5.43 -9.34
C PRO A 165 -13.37 -4.90 -10.76
N PHE A 166 -14.49 -4.63 -11.40
CA PHE A 166 -14.54 -4.04 -12.71
C PHE A 166 -14.00 -2.60 -12.67
N LEU A 167 -12.79 -2.41 -13.19
CA LEU A 167 -12.05 -1.15 -13.18
C LEU A 167 -11.70 -0.71 -14.63
N PRO A 168 -12.69 -0.46 -15.49
CA PRO A 168 -12.45 -0.14 -16.90
C PRO A 168 -11.86 1.27 -17.08
N VAL A 169 -10.92 1.44 -18.01
CA VAL A 169 -10.38 2.77 -18.37
C VAL A 169 -11.44 3.72 -18.93
N GLU A 170 -12.55 3.19 -19.46
CA GLU A 170 -13.69 3.95 -19.92
C GLU A 170 -14.33 4.82 -18.83
N CYS A 171 -14.05 4.55 -17.54
CA CYS A 171 -14.35 5.46 -16.43
C CYS A 171 -13.82 6.89 -16.65
N MET A 172 -12.74 7.06 -17.42
CA MET A 172 -12.19 8.37 -17.79
C MET A 172 -13.16 9.22 -18.61
N LEU A 173 -14.12 8.59 -19.30
CA LEU A 173 -15.07 9.24 -20.22
C LEU A 173 -16.42 9.53 -19.57
N LEU A 174 -16.65 9.09 -18.34
CA LEU A 174 -17.91 9.34 -17.65
C LEU A 174 -18.15 10.85 -17.48
N PRO A 175 -19.39 11.33 -17.64
CA PRO A 175 -19.74 12.72 -17.44
C PRO A 175 -19.76 13.07 -15.94
N ARG A 176 -19.53 14.36 -15.60
CA ARG A 176 -19.46 14.83 -14.22
C ARG A 176 -20.72 14.55 -13.38
N TRP A 177 -21.89 14.47 -14.02
CA TRP A 177 -23.16 14.17 -13.35
C TRP A 177 -23.23 12.69 -12.90
N PHE A 178 -22.53 11.77 -13.56
CA PHE A 178 -22.59 10.34 -13.22
C PHE A 178 -22.14 10.10 -11.77
N PRO A 179 -22.79 9.20 -11.00
CA PRO A 179 -22.49 9.02 -9.57
C PRO A 179 -21.01 8.78 -9.29
N PHE A 180 -20.35 7.93 -10.09
CA PHE A 180 -18.90 7.76 -10.09
C PHE A 180 -18.22 8.69 -11.10
N HIS A 181 -17.50 9.70 -10.63
CA HIS A 181 -16.68 10.55 -11.48
C HIS A 181 -15.40 10.92 -10.76
N LEU A 182 -14.26 10.98 -11.46
CA LEU A 182 -12.96 11.25 -10.84
C LEU A 182 -12.96 12.52 -9.96
N SER A 183 -13.65 13.58 -10.37
CA SER A 183 -13.74 14.82 -9.58
C SER A 183 -14.45 14.66 -8.22
N LYS A 184 -15.17 13.55 -7.99
CA LYS A 184 -15.86 13.22 -6.73
C LYS A 184 -15.03 12.30 -5.84
N VAL A 185 -13.85 11.88 -6.31
CA VAL A 185 -12.93 10.98 -5.61
C VAL A 185 -11.77 11.81 -5.06
N SER A 186 -11.31 11.47 -3.85
CA SER A 186 -10.16 12.13 -3.21
C SER A 186 -8.94 12.11 -4.14
N TYR A 187 -8.05 13.09 -3.97
CA TYR A 187 -6.92 13.24 -4.88
C TYR A 187 -6.01 11.99 -4.89
N TRP A 188 -5.66 11.46 -3.71
CA TRP A 188 -4.78 10.29 -3.58
C TRP A 188 -5.42 9.04 -4.20
N SER A 189 -6.74 8.89 -4.10
CA SER A 189 -7.42 7.76 -4.73
C SER A 189 -7.42 7.90 -6.25
N ARG A 190 -7.60 9.12 -6.80
CA ARG A 190 -7.50 9.33 -8.25
C ARG A 190 -6.12 8.98 -8.80
N THR A 191 -5.05 9.41 -8.12
CA THR A 191 -3.66 9.15 -8.57
C THR A 191 -3.32 7.67 -8.59
N VAL A 192 -3.90 6.87 -7.69
CA VAL A 192 -3.76 5.41 -7.72
C VAL A 192 -4.68 4.77 -8.78
N MET A 193 -5.94 5.21 -8.88
CA MET A 193 -6.95 4.58 -9.72
C MET A 193 -6.69 4.74 -11.22
N VAL A 194 -6.26 5.92 -11.69
CA VAL A 194 -6.13 6.18 -13.13
C VAL A 194 -5.08 5.27 -13.79
N PRO A 195 -3.86 5.10 -13.24
CA PRO A 195 -2.92 4.10 -13.76
C PRO A 195 -3.43 2.66 -13.62
N LEU A 196 -4.10 2.32 -12.50
CA LEU A 196 -4.72 1.00 -12.33
C LEU A 196 -5.76 0.68 -13.41
N PHE A 197 -6.52 1.66 -13.90
CA PHE A 197 -7.44 1.43 -15.01
C PHE A 197 -6.72 1.01 -16.29
N VAL A 198 -5.54 1.57 -16.54
CA VAL A 198 -4.67 1.17 -17.67
C VAL A 198 -4.21 -0.27 -17.45
N LEU A 199 -3.62 -0.56 -16.29
CA LEU A 199 -3.14 -1.91 -15.93
C LEU A 199 -4.25 -2.96 -16.05
N TYR A 200 -5.45 -2.66 -15.56
CA TYR A 200 -6.62 -3.53 -15.64
C TYR A 200 -7.10 -3.75 -17.08
N THR A 201 -7.13 -2.69 -17.89
CA THR A 201 -7.60 -2.73 -19.28
C THR A 201 -6.66 -3.56 -20.15
N PHE A 202 -5.35 -3.41 -19.96
CA PHE A 202 -4.34 -4.20 -20.65
C PHE A 202 -4.15 -5.61 -20.06
N LYS A 203 -4.77 -5.92 -18.92
CA LYS A 203 -4.58 -7.16 -18.18
C LYS A 203 -3.08 -7.40 -17.92
N ALA A 204 -2.45 -6.39 -17.33
CA ALA A 204 -1.03 -6.33 -17.05
C ALA A 204 -0.49 -7.66 -16.51
N ARG A 205 0.64 -8.11 -17.03
CA ARG A 205 1.26 -9.37 -16.61
C ARG A 205 2.69 -9.11 -16.18
N ALA A 206 3.01 -9.47 -14.95
CA ALA A 206 4.38 -9.46 -14.45
C ALA A 206 5.26 -10.36 -15.30
N GLN A 207 6.51 -9.97 -15.52
CA GLN A 207 7.49 -10.85 -16.15
C GLN A 207 7.81 -12.05 -15.24
N ASN A 208 7.92 -11.83 -13.92
CA ASN A 208 8.18 -12.87 -12.91
C ASN A 208 9.27 -13.85 -13.38
N PRO A 209 10.52 -13.39 -13.51
CA PRO A 209 11.57 -14.15 -14.21
C PRO A 209 11.85 -15.52 -13.59
N LYS A 210 11.67 -15.65 -12.27
CA LYS A 210 11.84 -16.89 -11.51
C LYS A 210 10.58 -17.79 -11.50
N GLN A 211 9.49 -17.36 -12.15
CA GLN A 211 8.19 -18.06 -12.19
C GLN A 211 7.66 -18.46 -10.80
N VAL A 212 7.89 -17.59 -9.80
CA VAL A 212 7.50 -17.87 -8.42
C VAL A 212 5.99 -17.79 -8.29
N SER A 213 5.42 -18.83 -7.70
CA SER A 213 3.99 -19.00 -7.45
C SER A 213 3.71 -19.08 -5.95
N ILE A 214 2.49 -18.76 -5.53
CA ILE A 214 2.04 -18.81 -4.13
C ILE A 214 0.73 -19.60 -3.95
N GLN A 215 0.52 -20.64 -4.77
CA GLN A 215 -0.70 -21.45 -4.70
C GLN A 215 -0.93 -22.06 -3.30
N GLU A 216 0.13 -22.32 -2.54
CA GLU A 216 0.06 -22.83 -1.17
C GLU A 216 -0.60 -21.87 -0.16
N LEU A 217 -0.88 -20.62 -0.55
CA LEU A 217 -1.58 -19.64 0.28
C LEU A 217 -3.11 -19.66 0.09
N PHE A 218 -3.62 -20.50 -0.81
CA PHE A 218 -5.05 -20.58 -1.12
C PHE A 218 -5.68 -21.83 -0.51
N ILE A 219 -6.85 -21.66 0.14
CA ILE A 219 -7.65 -22.79 0.65
C ILE A 219 -8.37 -23.52 -0.49
N THR A 220 -8.88 -22.76 -1.45
CA THR A 220 -9.52 -23.25 -2.67
C THR A 220 -8.72 -22.73 -3.84
N ASP A 221 -8.51 -23.57 -4.86
CA ASP A 221 -7.89 -23.16 -6.11
C ASP A 221 -8.49 -21.81 -6.58
N PRO A 222 -7.67 -20.77 -6.78
CA PRO A 222 -8.17 -19.45 -7.16
C PRO A 222 -8.95 -19.45 -8.48
N TRP A 223 -8.68 -20.37 -9.40
CA TRP A 223 -9.42 -20.50 -10.65
C TRP A 223 -10.80 -21.15 -10.47
N LEU A 224 -11.04 -21.81 -9.33
CA LEU A 224 -12.33 -22.37 -8.95
C LEU A 224 -13.09 -21.49 -7.93
N GLU A 225 -12.39 -20.59 -7.23
CA GLU A 225 -13.00 -19.63 -6.31
C GLU A 225 -13.99 -18.70 -7.04
N THR A 226 -15.17 -18.52 -6.45
CA THR A 226 -16.25 -17.69 -6.99
C THR A 226 -16.71 -16.61 -6.02
N ASN A 227 -16.32 -16.72 -4.75
CA ASN A 227 -16.74 -15.84 -3.66
C ASN A 227 -15.62 -14.87 -3.26
N TYR A 228 -14.98 -14.21 -4.22
CA TYR A 228 -13.99 -13.15 -3.97
C TYR A 228 -14.56 -11.87 -3.33
N PHE A 229 -15.87 -11.68 -3.42
CA PHE A 229 -16.58 -10.51 -2.92
C PHE A 229 -17.74 -10.95 -2.03
N PRO A 230 -17.50 -11.18 -0.72
CA PRO A 230 -18.57 -11.57 0.18
C PRO A 230 -19.64 -10.48 0.26
N VAL A 231 -20.91 -10.90 0.18
CA VAL A 231 -22.07 -10.01 0.19
C VAL A 231 -22.53 -9.80 1.63
N HIS A 232 -22.36 -8.59 2.14
CA HIS A 232 -22.76 -8.23 3.52
C HIS A 232 -24.03 -7.37 3.59
N SER A 233 -24.50 -6.83 2.47
CA SER A 233 -25.69 -5.95 2.43
C SER A 233 -26.39 -6.01 1.07
N ALA A 234 -27.64 -5.56 1.02
CA ALA A 234 -28.40 -5.44 -0.23
C ALA A 234 -27.75 -4.47 -1.22
N LEU A 235 -27.19 -3.36 -0.73
CA LEU A 235 -26.43 -2.41 -1.55
C LEU A 235 -25.19 -3.06 -2.16
N ASN A 236 -24.41 -3.79 -1.34
CA ASN A 236 -23.24 -4.51 -1.83
C ASN A 236 -23.64 -5.55 -2.90
N ARG A 237 -24.76 -6.27 -2.70
CA ARG A 237 -25.30 -7.18 -3.70
C ARG A 237 -25.62 -6.46 -5.01
N ALA A 238 -26.29 -5.32 -4.96
CA ALA A 238 -26.64 -4.54 -6.14
C ALA A 238 -25.39 -4.05 -6.89
N LEU A 239 -24.39 -3.53 -6.17
CA LEU A 239 -23.10 -3.11 -6.75
C LEU A 239 -22.37 -4.30 -7.41
N LEU A 240 -22.37 -5.48 -6.78
CA LEU A 240 -21.76 -6.68 -7.35
C LEU A 240 -22.51 -7.20 -8.58
N MET A 241 -23.83 -7.04 -8.64
CA MET A 241 -24.60 -7.35 -9.85
C MET A 241 -24.25 -6.39 -10.98
N LEU A 242 -24.11 -5.09 -10.70
CA LEU A 242 -23.65 -4.10 -11.68
C LEU A 242 -22.21 -4.38 -12.16
N ASP A 243 -21.32 -4.76 -11.25
CA ASP A 243 -19.95 -5.17 -11.56
C ASP A 243 -19.91 -6.38 -12.52
N ARG A 244 -20.65 -7.45 -12.19
CA ARG A 244 -20.77 -8.65 -13.04
C ARG A 244 -21.42 -8.34 -14.39
N LEU A 245 -22.41 -7.46 -14.42
CA LEU A 245 -23.02 -7.01 -15.67
C LEU A 245 -22.00 -6.23 -16.51
N GLY A 246 -21.26 -5.32 -15.89
CA GLY A 246 -20.16 -4.58 -16.53
C GLY A 246 -19.13 -5.50 -17.15
N LEU A 247 -18.67 -6.52 -16.42
CA LEU A 247 -17.74 -7.54 -16.93
C LEU A 247 -18.28 -8.29 -18.15
N ARG A 248 -19.58 -8.68 -18.14
CA ARG A 248 -20.22 -9.36 -19.27
C ARG A 248 -20.33 -8.47 -20.51
N LEU A 249 -20.59 -7.18 -20.31
CA LEU A 249 -20.72 -6.19 -21.39
C LEU A 249 -19.36 -5.64 -21.86
N TYR A 250 -18.30 -5.81 -21.07
CA TYR A 250 -16.98 -5.26 -21.34
C TYR A 250 -16.38 -5.62 -22.71
N PRO A 251 -16.56 -6.86 -23.24
CA PRO A 251 -16.11 -7.20 -24.58
C PRO A 251 -16.80 -6.42 -25.71
N TRP A 252 -17.98 -5.84 -25.45
CA TRP A 252 -18.77 -5.09 -26.45
C TRP A 252 -18.45 -3.60 -26.49
N ILE A 253 -17.58 -3.10 -25.60
CA ILE A 253 -17.15 -1.71 -25.66
C ILE A 253 -16.40 -1.46 -26.97
N PRO A 254 -16.81 -0.46 -27.79
CA PRO A 254 -16.16 -0.18 -29.06
C PRO A 254 -14.67 0.14 -28.89
N ARG A 255 -13.82 -0.44 -29.76
CA ARG A 255 -12.36 -0.25 -29.71
C ARG A 255 -11.93 1.23 -29.78
N GLY A 256 -12.67 2.05 -30.55
CA GLY A 256 -12.42 3.49 -30.63
C GLY A 256 -12.68 4.22 -29.32
N LEU A 257 -13.74 3.83 -28.59
CA LEU A 257 -14.06 4.40 -27.28
C LEU A 257 -12.99 4.03 -26.26
N ARG A 258 -12.57 2.75 -26.24
CA ARG A 258 -11.47 2.28 -25.40
C ARG A 258 -10.17 3.02 -25.69
N ARG A 259 -9.79 3.18 -26.95
CA ARG A 259 -8.59 3.93 -27.35
C ARG A 259 -8.64 5.39 -26.87
N ARG A 260 -9.80 6.05 -27.02
CA ARG A 260 -10.01 7.42 -26.52
C ARG A 260 -9.88 7.49 -24.99
N ALA A 261 -10.44 6.53 -24.28
CA ALA A 261 -10.34 6.43 -22.83
C ALA A 261 -8.88 6.22 -22.37
N ILE A 262 -8.14 5.32 -23.02
CA ILE A 262 -6.71 5.09 -22.78
C ILE A 262 -5.91 6.38 -23.00
N LYS A 263 -6.11 7.07 -24.12
CA LYS A 263 -5.42 8.35 -24.40
C LYS A 263 -5.75 9.42 -23.36
N LYS A 264 -6.98 9.44 -22.83
CA LYS A 264 -7.35 10.36 -21.75
C LYS A 264 -6.71 9.97 -20.41
N ALA A 265 -6.58 8.68 -20.10
CA ALA A 265 -5.84 8.20 -18.93
C ALA A 265 -4.35 8.54 -19.02
N GLU A 266 -3.73 8.26 -20.17
CA GLU A 266 -2.35 8.61 -20.47
C GLU A 266 -2.11 10.12 -20.28
N ALA A 267 -2.87 10.97 -20.97
CA ALA A 267 -2.74 12.42 -20.81
C ALA A 267 -2.91 12.88 -19.35
N TRP A 268 -3.85 12.28 -18.62
CA TRP A 268 -4.08 12.59 -17.20
C TRP A 268 -2.88 12.25 -16.33
N ILE A 269 -2.23 11.11 -16.58
CA ILE A 269 -1.02 10.65 -15.87
C ILE A 269 0.15 11.58 -16.20
N LEU A 270 0.43 11.83 -17.49
CA LEU A 270 1.58 12.61 -17.94
C LEU A 270 1.56 14.04 -17.40
N GLU A 271 0.39 14.69 -17.39
CA GLU A 271 0.20 16.04 -16.82
C GLU A 271 0.57 16.10 -15.33
N ARG A 272 0.55 14.97 -14.61
CA ARG A 272 0.62 14.89 -13.15
C ARG A 272 1.80 14.08 -12.60
N LEU A 273 2.76 13.69 -13.45
CA LEU A 273 3.97 12.98 -12.99
C LEU A 273 4.84 13.83 -12.04
N ASN A 274 4.58 15.14 -11.90
CA ASN A 274 5.22 16.06 -10.93
C ASN A 274 6.76 16.04 -10.94
N GLY A 275 7.39 15.73 -12.09
CA GLY A 275 8.84 15.65 -12.19
C GLY A 275 9.42 14.64 -11.19
N GLU A 276 10.39 15.07 -10.38
CA GLU A 276 11.07 14.24 -9.38
C GLU A 276 10.16 13.79 -8.24
N GLY A 277 9.05 14.48 -7.99
CA GLY A 277 8.11 14.10 -6.94
C GLY A 277 7.19 12.93 -7.28
N GLY A 278 7.16 12.48 -8.53
CA GLY A 278 6.31 11.38 -9.00
C GLY A 278 4.80 11.64 -8.91
N LEU A 279 4.00 10.78 -9.55
CA LEU A 279 2.54 10.90 -9.52
C LEU A 279 1.98 10.88 -8.09
N GLY A 280 1.43 12.01 -7.66
CA GLY A 280 0.78 12.15 -6.35
C GLY A 280 1.71 12.07 -5.14
N ALA A 281 3.04 12.02 -5.31
CA ALA A 281 4.02 11.93 -4.22
C ALA A 281 3.77 10.76 -3.24
N ILE A 282 3.15 9.66 -3.72
CA ILE A 282 2.87 8.47 -2.91
C ILE A 282 3.24 7.19 -3.67
N PHE A 283 3.91 6.27 -3.00
CA PHE A 283 4.46 5.04 -3.58
C PHE A 283 3.48 4.26 -4.47
N PRO A 284 2.23 3.94 -4.04
CA PRO A 284 1.35 3.12 -4.88
C PRO A 284 0.97 3.81 -6.20
N ALA A 285 0.78 5.13 -6.21
CA ALA A 285 0.46 5.86 -7.43
C ALA A 285 1.67 5.90 -8.38
N MET A 286 2.86 6.07 -7.82
CA MET A 286 4.12 6.08 -8.56
C MET A 286 4.39 4.74 -9.26
N VAL A 287 4.30 3.63 -8.53
CA VAL A 287 4.51 2.28 -9.10
C VAL A 287 3.49 1.99 -10.19
N ASN A 288 2.19 2.20 -9.92
CA ASN A 288 1.17 1.94 -10.92
C ASN A 288 1.35 2.83 -12.17
N ALA A 289 1.79 4.08 -12.01
CA ALA A 289 2.12 4.96 -13.14
C ALA A 289 3.33 4.45 -13.94
N TYR A 290 4.39 4.04 -13.26
CA TYR A 290 5.59 3.48 -13.88
C TYR A 290 5.31 2.21 -14.69
N GLU A 291 4.48 1.31 -14.16
CA GLU A 291 4.02 0.10 -14.86
C GLU A 291 3.08 0.44 -16.02
N ALA A 292 2.13 1.35 -15.81
CA ALA A 292 1.20 1.79 -16.86
C ALA A 292 1.92 2.45 -18.04
N LEU A 293 2.94 3.27 -17.78
CA LEU A 293 3.80 3.86 -18.81
C LEU A 293 4.47 2.77 -19.67
N GLY A 294 4.91 1.68 -19.05
CA GLY A 294 5.44 0.53 -19.79
C GLY A 294 4.43 -0.08 -20.77
N LEU A 295 3.18 -0.28 -20.34
CA LEU A 295 2.12 -0.81 -21.20
C LEU A 295 1.65 0.19 -22.27
N LEU A 296 1.83 1.49 -22.02
CA LEU A 296 1.54 2.55 -22.99
C LEU A 296 2.66 2.75 -24.03
N GLY A 297 3.76 1.98 -23.93
CA GLY A 297 4.84 1.99 -24.91
C GLY A 297 6.00 2.93 -24.58
N TYR A 298 6.09 3.42 -23.34
CA TYR A 298 7.23 4.21 -22.89
C TYR A 298 8.36 3.25 -22.46
N PRO A 299 9.50 3.19 -23.17
CA PRO A 299 10.60 2.31 -22.79
C PRO A 299 11.24 2.78 -21.48
N VAL A 300 12.07 1.92 -20.86
CA VAL A 300 12.65 2.16 -19.52
C VAL A 300 13.53 3.41 -19.47
N ASP A 301 14.21 3.71 -20.57
CA ASP A 301 15.07 4.88 -20.78
C ASP A 301 14.29 6.16 -21.15
N HIS A 302 12.98 6.07 -21.40
CA HIS A 302 12.17 7.26 -21.69
C HIS A 302 12.21 8.22 -20.49
N PRO A 303 12.51 9.53 -20.68
CA PRO A 303 12.73 10.48 -19.58
C PRO A 303 11.63 10.47 -18.52
N LEU A 304 10.35 10.47 -18.93
CA LEU A 304 9.20 10.44 -18.00
C LEU A 304 9.16 9.16 -17.15
N ARG A 305 9.53 8.02 -17.71
CA ARG A 305 9.51 6.73 -17.02
C ARG A 305 10.74 6.56 -16.13
N ALA A 306 11.90 6.99 -16.60
CA ALA A 306 13.14 7.03 -15.82
C ALA A 306 13.02 7.97 -14.61
N THR A 307 12.45 9.17 -14.79
CA THR A 307 12.19 10.09 -13.66
C THR A 307 11.19 9.49 -12.67
N GLN A 308 10.13 8.84 -13.16
CA GLN A 308 9.19 8.16 -12.27
C GLN A 308 9.83 7.01 -11.50
N ARG A 309 10.82 6.30 -12.08
CA ARG A 309 11.61 5.29 -11.37
C ARG A 309 12.47 5.92 -10.27
N ARG A 310 13.18 7.01 -10.57
CA ARG A 310 13.97 7.76 -9.56
C ARG A 310 13.10 8.23 -8.40
N ALA A 311 11.92 8.79 -8.67
CA ALA A 311 10.98 9.20 -7.64
C ALA A 311 10.55 8.06 -6.70
N ILE A 312 10.47 6.82 -7.21
CA ILE A 312 10.20 5.62 -6.39
C ILE A 312 11.43 5.25 -5.56
N ASP A 313 12.62 5.30 -6.17
CA ASP A 313 13.89 4.98 -5.51
C ASP A 313 14.24 5.98 -4.40
N ASP A 314 13.86 7.25 -4.55
CA ASP A 314 14.04 8.31 -3.55
C ASP A 314 13.24 8.06 -2.25
N LEU A 315 12.27 7.13 -2.28
CA LEU A 315 11.53 6.70 -1.08
C LEU A 315 12.27 5.60 -0.30
N LEU A 316 13.38 5.06 -0.81
CA LEU A 316 14.16 4.03 -0.13
C LEU A 316 14.99 4.61 1.01
N VAL A 317 14.94 3.94 2.16
CA VAL A 317 15.86 4.11 3.26
C VAL A 317 16.76 2.88 3.28
N VAL A 318 17.99 3.03 2.78
CA VAL A 318 18.97 1.94 2.70
C VAL A 318 19.95 2.04 3.86
N LYS A 319 19.86 1.11 4.80
CA LYS A 319 20.79 0.96 5.92
C LYS A 319 21.85 -0.10 5.57
N GLU A 320 22.80 -0.33 6.47
CA GLU A 320 23.89 -1.28 6.25
C GLU A 320 23.37 -2.70 5.97
N GLN A 321 22.50 -3.22 6.85
CA GLN A 321 22.02 -4.60 6.85
C GLN A 321 20.57 -4.77 6.35
N SER A 322 19.81 -3.67 6.27
CA SER A 322 18.39 -3.68 5.89
C SER A 322 18.03 -2.48 5.05
N ALA A 323 16.92 -2.57 4.32
CA ALA A 323 16.38 -1.47 3.55
C ALA A 323 14.86 -1.53 3.63
N TYR A 324 14.21 -0.38 3.50
CA TYR A 324 12.76 -0.32 3.36
C TYR A 324 12.35 0.89 2.52
N CYS A 325 11.12 0.88 2.05
CA CYS A 325 10.56 1.94 1.23
C CYS A 325 9.47 2.66 2.03
N GLN A 326 9.55 3.99 2.05
CA GLN A 326 8.55 4.86 2.67
C GLN A 326 7.34 5.02 1.74
N PRO A 327 6.11 5.20 2.27
CA PRO A 327 4.95 5.45 1.43
C PRO A 327 5.00 6.85 0.77
N CYS A 328 5.62 7.82 1.44
CA CYS A 328 5.91 9.19 1.00
C CYS A 328 6.90 9.84 1.98
N VAL A 329 7.22 11.12 1.78
CA VAL A 329 8.06 11.92 2.69
C VAL A 329 7.28 13.10 3.26
N SER A 330 7.69 13.60 4.45
CA SER A 330 6.96 14.61 5.23
C SER A 330 7.71 15.93 5.49
N PRO A 331 8.63 16.43 4.63
CA PRO A 331 9.52 17.54 5.00
C PRO A 331 8.77 18.83 5.36
N VAL A 332 7.72 19.17 4.62
CA VAL A 332 6.91 20.37 4.89
C VAL A 332 6.13 20.24 6.20
N TRP A 333 5.58 19.05 6.46
CA TRP A 333 4.79 18.79 7.65
C TRP A 333 5.65 18.80 8.92
N ASP A 334 6.77 18.09 8.89
CA ASP A 334 7.69 17.97 10.02
C ASP A 334 8.32 19.33 10.36
N THR A 335 8.71 20.09 9.33
CA THR A 335 9.24 21.45 9.50
C THR A 335 8.21 22.38 10.13
N ALA A 336 6.99 22.42 9.60
CA ALA A 336 5.94 23.28 10.15
C ALA A 336 5.64 22.94 11.62
N ARG A 337 5.57 21.65 11.96
CA ARG A 337 5.37 21.19 13.34
C ARG A 337 6.56 21.53 14.24
N GLY A 338 7.79 21.34 13.76
CA GLY A 338 9.00 21.71 14.47
C GLY A 338 9.06 23.20 14.79
N CYS A 339 8.76 24.07 13.80
CA CYS A 339 8.69 25.51 14.00
C CYS A 339 7.64 25.91 15.04
N ILE A 340 6.43 25.34 14.98
CA ILE A 340 5.36 25.62 15.96
C ILE A 340 5.81 25.23 17.38
N ALA A 341 6.42 24.04 17.53
CA ALA A 341 6.91 23.57 18.82
C ALA A 341 7.99 24.51 19.39
N LEU A 342 8.95 24.95 18.57
CA LEU A 342 10.02 25.85 18.99
C LEU A 342 9.50 27.26 19.34
N GLN A 343 8.49 27.77 18.63
CA GLN A 343 7.86 29.05 18.97
C GLN A 343 7.16 29.03 20.33
N GLN A 344 6.54 27.90 20.70
CA GLN A 344 5.91 27.77 22.03
C GLN A 344 6.95 27.82 23.15
N VAL A 345 8.13 27.21 22.96
CA VAL A 345 9.24 27.30 23.92
C VAL A 345 9.78 28.73 24.05
N ALA A 346 9.78 29.50 22.96
CA ALA A 346 10.25 30.88 22.99
C ALA A 346 9.26 31.84 23.67
N ASN A 347 7.95 31.62 23.51
CA ASN A 347 6.89 32.49 24.04
C ASN A 347 6.54 32.23 25.52
N GLU A 348 7.03 31.15 26.12
CA GLU A 348 6.89 30.86 27.57
C GLU A 348 7.99 31.51 28.43
N ARG A 349 8.93 32.21 27.80
CA ARG A 349 9.93 33.07 28.44
C ARG A 349 9.43 34.51 28.49
#